data_AF-A0A4R1WQA2-F1
#
_entry.id   AF-A0A4R1WQA2-F1
#
_cell.length_a   1.000
_cell.length_b   1.000
_cell.length_c   1.000
_cell.angle_alpha   90.00
_cell.angle_beta   90.00
_cell.angle_gamma   90.00
#
_symmetry.space_group_name_H-M   'P 1'
#
loop_
_entity.id
_entity.type
_entity.pdbx_description
1 polymer ?
#
loop_
_entity_poly.entity_id
_entity_poly.type
_entity_poly.pdbx_seq_one_letter_code
_entity_poly.pdbx_strand_id
1 'polypeptide(L)' 'MFENSTNQMIVTMLAEGNPVWFVAAMVNMRSHDVYMIGRAAGYPDKAKLRRAVWASRNRTRVAA' A
#
# COMPACT_ATOMS: atom_id res chain seq x y z
N MET A 1 3.90 11.31 -10.94
CA MET A 1 4.65 10.02 -10.96
C MET A 1 5.02 9.52 -9.56
N PHE A 2 5.40 10.38 -8.60
CA PHE A 2 5.79 9.97 -7.24
C PHE A 2 4.66 9.44 -6.34
N GLU A 3 3.44 9.96 -6.44
CA GLU A 3 2.30 9.48 -5.63
C GLU A 3 2.01 7.99 -5.82
N ASN A 4 2.21 7.47 -7.03
CA ASN A 4 1.93 6.06 -7.30
C ASN A 4 2.94 5.13 -6.60
N SER A 5 4.21 5.56 -6.52
CA SER A 5 5.26 4.82 -5.81
C SER A 5 5.05 4.85 -4.29
N THR A 6 4.69 6.00 -3.73
CA THR A 6 4.37 6.13 -2.29
C THR A 6 3.14 5.30 -1.92
N ASN A 7 2.08 5.34 -2.74
CA ASN A 7 0.88 4.54 -2.51
C ASN A 7 1.16 3.04 -2.58
N GLN A 8 1.96 2.58 -3.54
CA GLN A 8 2.39 1.17 -3.61
C GLN A 8 3.22 0.77 -2.39
N MET A 9 4.10 1.64 -1.91
CA MET A 9 4.89 1.40 -0.71
C MET A 9 4.01 1.27 0.53
N ILE A 10 3.04 2.19 0.70
CA ILE A 10 2.03 2.14 1.78
C ILE A 10 1.26 0.83 1.74
N VAL A 11 0.69 0.46 0.59
CA VAL A 11 -0.12 -0.76 0.44
C VAL A 11 0.73 -2.01 0.70
N THR A 12 1.99 -2.01 0.29
CA THR A 12 2.94 -3.11 0.53
C THR A 12 3.24 -3.26 2.03
N MET A 13 3.61 -2.17 2.71
CA MET A 13 3.91 -2.20 4.14
C MET A 13 2.68 -2.63 4.97
N LEU A 14 1.48 -2.18 4.60
CA LEU A 14 0.23 -2.62 5.24
C LEU A 14 -0.05 -4.12 4.98
N ALA A 15 0.23 -4.63 3.77
CA ALA A 15 0.08 -6.04 3.43
C ALA A 15 1.07 -6.95 4.19
N GLU A 16 2.25 -6.43 4.50
CA GLU A 16 3.28 -7.07 5.36
C GLU A 16 2.85 -7.10 6.84
N GLY A 17 1.83 -6.32 7.21
CA GLY A 17 1.24 -6.31 8.55
C GLY A 17 1.71 -5.14 9.41
N ASN A 18 2.41 -4.16 8.84
CA ASN A 18 2.79 -2.96 9.57
C ASN A 18 1.54 -2.13 9.93
N PRO A 19 1.46 -1.59 11.14
CA PRO A 19 0.33 -0.76 11.55
C PRO A 19 0.36 0.61 10.85
N VAL A 20 -0.82 1.20 10.67
CA VAL A 20 -0.99 2.48 9.94
C VAL A 20 -0.11 3.61 10.52
N TRP A 21 0.00 3.71 11.84
CA TRP A 21 0.82 4.74 12.50
C TRP A 21 2.32 4.61 12.16
N PHE A 22 2.80 3.38 12.00
CA PHE A 22 4.21 3.12 11.67
C PHE A 22 4.50 3.46 10.21
N VAL A 23 3.61 3.03 9.31
CA VAL A 23 3.71 3.35 7.88
C VAL A 23 3.61 4.87 7.67
N ALA A 24 2.71 5.55 8.37
CA ALA A 24 2.57 7.00 8.36
C ALA A 24 3.86 7.73 8.75
N ALA A 25 4.56 7.26 9.78
CA ALA A 25 5.86 7.79 10.17
C ALA A 25 6.92 7.55 9.08
N MET A 26 6.95 6.37 8.45
CA MET A 26 7.92 6.05 7.39
C MET A 26 7.74 6.89 6.12
N VAL A 27 6.49 7.18 5.73
CA VAL A 27 6.19 7.92 4.50
C VAL A 27 5.98 9.41 4.74
N ASN A 28 6.15 9.89 5.97
CA ASN A 28 5.90 11.27 6.39
C ASN A 28 4.50 11.78 5.98
N MET A 29 3.47 10.97 6.23
CA MET A 29 2.05 11.32 5.97
C MET A 29 1.22 11.19 7.24
N ARG A 30 0.00 11.74 7.25
CA ARG A 30 -0.92 11.53 8.36
C ARG A 30 -1.44 10.09 8.31
N SER A 31 -1.64 9.49 9.49
CA SER A 31 -2.25 8.15 9.61
C SER A 31 -3.60 8.03 8.91
N HIS A 32 -4.37 9.11 8.85
CA HIS A 32 -5.64 9.13 8.13
C HIS A 32 -5.45 8.90 6.62
N ASP A 33 -4.47 9.55 6.00
CA ASP A 33 -4.22 9.43 4.56
C ASP A 33 -3.72 8.04 4.22
N VAL A 34 -2.81 7.50 5.04
CA VAL A 34 -2.33 6.11 4.93
C VAL A 34 -3.47 5.12 5.07
N TYR A 35 -4.39 5.34 6.01
CA TYR A 35 -5.59 4.52 6.16
C TYR A 35 -6.49 4.60 4.92
N MET A 36 -6.71 5.79 4.36
CA MET A 36 -7.54 5.97 3.17
C MET A 36 -6.94 5.27 1.94
N ILE A 37 -5.63 5.37 1.75
CA ILE A 37 -4.88 4.66 0.70
C ILE A 37 -4.99 3.15 0.90
N GLY A 38 -4.72 2.67 2.12
CA GLY A 38 -4.87 1.26 2.47
C GLY A 38 -6.30 0.75 2.24
N ARG A 39 -7.31 1.52 2.66
CA ARG A 39 -8.73 1.18 2.52
C ARG A 39 -9.12 1.02 1.05
N ALA A 40 -8.65 1.90 0.17
CA ALA A 40 -8.88 1.78 -1.27
C ALA A 40 -8.29 0.49 -1.85
N ALA A 41 -7.22 -0.04 -1.26
CA ALA A 41 -6.60 -1.32 -1.62
C ALA A 41 -7.17 -2.54 -0.85
N GLY A 42 -8.15 -2.34 0.04
CA GLY A 42 -8.81 -3.41 0.79
C GLY A 42 -8.40 -3.57 2.25
N TYR A 43 -7.61 -2.65 2.83
CA TYR A 43 -7.34 -2.62 4.28
C TYR A 43 -8.66 -2.50 5.08
N PRO A 44 -8.82 -3.20 6.22
CA PRO A 44 -7.82 -3.99 6.95
C PRO A 44 -7.67 -5.47 6.53
N ASP A 45 -8.32 -5.89 5.43
CA ASP A 45 -8.22 -7.27 4.95
C ASP A 45 -6.85 -7.52 4.29
N LYS A 46 -5.98 -8.21 5.03
CA LYS A 46 -4.61 -8.56 4.58
C LYS A 46 -4.59 -9.42 3.31
N ALA A 47 -5.60 -10.27 3.09
CA ALA A 47 -5.65 -11.10 1.89
C ALA A 47 -5.95 -10.26 0.65
N LYS A 48 -6.88 -9.29 0.76
CA LYS A 48 -7.14 -8.31 -0.32
C LYS A 48 -5.92 -7.44 -0.60
N LEU A 49 -5.23 -6.96 0.43
CA LEU A 49 -4.01 -6.18 0.27
C LEU A 49 -2.89 -6.97 -0.43
N ARG A 50 -2.64 -8.22 -0.03
CA ARG A 50 -1.64 -9.07 -0.69
C ARG A 50 -1.98 -9.32 -2.17
N ARG A 51 -3.26 -9.49 -2.51
CA ARG A 51 -3.70 -9.59 -3.90
C ARG A 51 -3.49 -8.29 -4.66
N ALA A 52 -3.77 -7.13 -4.05
CA ALA A 52 -3.51 -5.83 -4.66
C ALA A 52 -2.02 -5.62 -4.95
N VAL A 53 -1.14 -5.98 -4.01
CA VAL A 53 0.32 -5.96 -4.19
C VAL A 53 0.76 -6.91 -5.30
N TRP A 54 0.23 -8.14 -5.33
CA TRP A 54 0.56 -9.12 -6.37
C TRP A 54 0.12 -8.64 -7.75
N ALA A 55 -1.10 -8.12 -7.89
CA ALA A 55 -1.61 -7.56 -9.14
C ALA A 55 -0.75 -6.38 -9.62
N SER A 56 -0.32 -5.51 -8.69
CA SER A 56 0.58 -4.39 -8.99
C SER A 56 1.94 -4.87 -9.51
N ARG A 57 2.57 -5.85 -8.84
CA ARG A 57 3.86 -6.42 -9.25
C ARG A 57 3.78 -7.14 -10.60
N ASN A 58 2.68 -7.85 -10.86
CA ASN A 58 2.50 -8.59 -12.10
C ASN A 58 2.25 -7.65 -13.28
N ARG A 59 1.57 -6.51 -13.07
CA ARG A 59 1.37 -5.48 -14.10
C ARG A 59 2.68 -4.83 -14.54
N THR A 60 3.61 -4.62 -13.60
CA THR A 60 4.96 -4.12 -13.91
C THR A 60 5.78 -5.11 -14.71
N ARG A 61 5.59 -6.42 -14.53
CA ARG A 61 6.32 -7.47 -15.27
C ARG A 61 5.91 -7.61 -16.74
N VAL A 62 4.67 -7.27 -17.09
CA VAL A 62 4.17 -7.42 -18.47
C VAL A 62 4.52 -6.21 -19.35
N ALA A 63 5.00 -5.11 -18.75
CA ALA A 63 5.39 -3.89 -19.46
C ALA A 63 6.89 -3.82 -19.80
N ALA A 64 7.63 -4.91 -19.66
CA ALA A 64 9.08 -5.01 -19.92
C ALA A 64 9.37 -5.79 -21.21
#